data_AF-A0A954KBR8-F1
#
_entry.id   AF-A0A954KBR8-F1
#
_cell.length_a   1.000
_cell.length_b   1.000
_cell.length_c   1.000
_cell.angle_alpha   90.00
_cell.angle_beta   90.00
_cell.angle_gamma   90.00
#
_symmetry.space_group_name_H-M   'P 1'
#
loop_
_entity.id
_entity.type
_entity.pdbx_description
1 polymer ?
#
loop_
_entity_poly.entity_id
_entity_poly.type
_entity_poly.pdbx_seq_one_letter_code
_entity_poly.pdbx_strand_id
1 'polypeptide(L)'
;MSQDPWSRPTLDDLRAVLESIGKADMEHGRTVERLELSVPAEIKTSRGNTISAMTREISRFGIGLLHRGSVSAGEVTVRMASETREFSYRVLIEWCQPCENGMFISGGRFINDSQK
;
A
#
# COMPACT_ATOMS: atom_id res chain seq x y z
N MET A 1 0.76 14.51 -25.15
CA MET A 1 1.20 13.11 -25.29
C MET A 1 0.03 12.23 -24.90
N SER A 2 -0.48 11.42 -25.83
CA SER A 2 -1.63 10.54 -25.61
C SER A 2 -1.19 9.37 -24.72
N GLN A 3 -1.65 9.32 -23.47
CA GLN A 3 -1.47 8.15 -22.61
C GLN A 3 -2.24 6.97 -23.21
N ASP A 4 -1.52 5.90 -23.55
CA ASP A 4 -2.12 4.63 -23.93
C ASP A 4 -2.92 4.09 -22.73
N PRO A 5 -4.25 3.88 -22.85
CA PRO A 5 -5.09 3.41 -21.76
C PRO A 5 -4.74 2.00 -21.25
N TRP A 6 -3.90 1.26 -21.97
CA TRP A 6 -3.39 -0.06 -21.58
C TRP A 6 -1.93 -0.05 -21.12
N SER A 7 -1.28 1.11 -21.10
CA SER A 7 0.09 1.23 -20.63
C SER A 7 0.17 0.92 -19.13
N ARG A 8 1.25 0.24 -18.72
CA ARG A 8 1.51 -0.04 -17.30
C ARG A 8 1.71 1.30 -16.58
N PRO A 9 0.91 1.62 -15.56
CA PRO A 9 1.04 2.91 -14.92
C PRO A 9 2.35 3.00 -14.13
N THR A 10 2.94 4.20 -14.12
CA THR A 10 4.30 4.53 -13.68
C THR A 10 4.35 4.98 -12.22
N LEU A 11 5.52 5.10 -11.57
CA LEU A 11 5.57 5.61 -10.19
C LEU A 11 4.94 7.00 -10.04
N ASP A 12 5.05 7.84 -11.06
CA ASP A 12 4.42 9.17 -11.07
C ASP A 12 2.89 9.08 -11.10
N ASP A 13 2.32 8.12 -11.84
CA ASP A 13 0.87 7.90 -11.84
C ASP A 13 0.36 7.43 -10.45
N LEU A 14 1.20 6.74 -9.66
CA LEU A 14 0.85 6.29 -8.30
C LEU A 14 0.80 7.51 -7.37
N ARG A 15 1.80 8.40 -7.50
CA ARG A 15 1.89 9.63 -6.73
C ARG A 15 0.75 10.59 -7.04
N ALA A 16 0.42 10.78 -8.32
CA ALA A 16 -0.66 11.66 -8.75
C ALA A 16 -2.02 11.25 -8.17
N VAL A 17 -2.32 9.94 -8.13
CA VAL A 17 -3.57 9.46 -7.53
C VAL A 17 -3.54 9.52 -6.01
N LEU A 18 -2.38 9.29 -5.39
CA LEU A 18 -2.26 9.48 -3.94
C LEU A 18 -2.55 10.93 -3.53
N GLU A 19 -2.10 11.90 -4.34
CA GLU A 19 -2.38 13.32 -4.16
C GLU A 19 -3.84 13.67 -4.50
N SER A 20 -4.47 13.02 -5.49
CA SER A 20 -5.88 13.27 -5.89
C SER A 20 -6.90 12.74 -4.89
N ILE A 21 -6.62 11.62 -4.22
CA ILE A 21 -7.53 11.02 -3.22
C ILE A 21 -7.81 12.00 -2.06
N GLY A 22 -6.91 12.97 -1.83
CA GLY A 22 -7.09 13.99 -0.80
C GLY A 22 -7.10 13.43 0.61
N LYS A 23 -7.04 14.32 1.60
CA LYS A 23 -7.20 13.98 3.01
C LYS A 23 -8.63 13.52 3.21
N ALA A 24 -8.82 12.24 3.53
CA ALA A 24 -10.13 11.77 3.90
C ALA A 24 -10.48 12.40 5.26
N ASP A 25 -11.32 13.44 5.26
CA ASP A 25 -12.03 13.94 6.45
C ASP A 25 -13.11 12.92 6.90
N MET A 26 -12.71 11.65 7.02
CA MET A 26 -13.52 10.63 7.66
C MET A 26 -12.91 10.35 9.03
N GLU A 27 -13.52 10.93 10.06
CA GLU A 27 -13.42 10.46 11.43
C GLU A 27 -13.81 8.98 11.47
N HIS A 28 -12.82 8.12 11.35
CA HIS A 28 -12.99 6.73 11.73
C HIS A 28 -12.69 6.67 13.23
N GLY A 29 -13.60 6.10 14.02
CA GLY A 29 -13.44 5.86 15.46
C GLY A 29 -12.28 4.89 15.76
N ARG A 30 -11.05 5.33 15.49
CA ARG A 30 -9.83 4.54 15.52
C ARG A 30 -9.08 4.85 16.81
N THR A 31 -8.60 3.79 17.45
CA THR A 31 -7.95 3.85 18.75
C THR A 31 -6.48 4.31 18.69
N VAL A 32 -5.91 4.48 17.49
CA VAL A 32 -4.45 4.70 17.29
C VAL A 32 -4.20 5.67 16.16
N GLU A 33 -3.30 6.62 16.40
CA GLU A 33 -2.83 7.63 15.45
C GLU A 33 -2.11 6.99 14.25
N ARG A 34 -2.35 7.52 13.04
CA ARG A 34 -1.70 7.09 11.80
C ARG A 34 -0.92 8.25 11.21
N LEU A 35 0.31 7.96 10.79
CA LEU A 35 1.14 8.90 10.04
C LEU A 35 0.84 8.73 8.56
N GLU A 36 0.45 9.81 7.89
CA GLU A 36 0.39 9.85 6.43
C GLU A 36 1.81 9.69 5.88
N LEU A 37 2.01 8.70 5.01
CA LEU A 37 3.32 8.35 4.49
C LEU A 37 3.16 8.01 3.00
N SER A 38 3.89 8.71 2.13
CA SER A 38 3.85 8.54 0.68
C SER A 38 5.19 7.97 0.17
N VAL A 39 5.56 6.78 0.64
CA VAL A 39 6.84 6.15 0.34
C VAL A 39 6.64 5.00 -0.66
N PRO A 40 7.51 4.87 -1.69
CA PRO A 40 7.49 3.73 -2.59
C PRO A 40 7.63 2.40 -1.86
N ALA A 41 6.80 1.43 -2.26
CA ALA A 41 6.77 0.10 -1.68
C ALA A 41 6.60 -0.99 -2.74
N GLU A 42 6.94 -2.22 -2.36
CA GLU A 42 6.72 -3.43 -3.15
C GLU A 42 6.00 -4.46 -2.27
N ILE A 43 4.90 -5.01 -2.78
CA ILE A 43 4.18 -6.12 -2.16
C ILE A 43 4.65 -7.41 -2.82
N LYS A 44 5.27 -8.30 -2.04
CA LYS A 44 5.60 -9.66 -2.44
C LYS A 44 4.57 -10.62 -1.87
N THR A 45 3.77 -11.20 -2.76
CA THR A 45 2.78 -12.23 -2.40
C THR A 45 3.46 -13.56 -2.09
N SER A 46 2.80 -14.44 -1.34
CA SER A 46 3.25 -15.82 -1.08
C SER A 46 3.47 -16.64 -2.36
N ARG A 47 2.79 -16.27 -3.47
CA ARG A 47 2.96 -16.89 -4.79
C ARG A 47 4.17 -16.36 -5.56
N GLY A 48 4.95 -15.43 -5.00
CA GLY A 48 6.15 -14.87 -5.61
C GLY A 48 5.91 -13.66 -6.52
N ASN A 49 4.66 -13.23 -6.72
CA ASN A 49 4.37 -12.01 -7.48
C ASN A 49 4.81 -10.77 -6.70
N THR A 50 5.50 -9.86 -7.38
CA THR A 50 5.85 -8.53 -6.87
C THR A 50 4.94 -7.49 -7.49
N ILE A 51 4.30 -6.67 -6.65
CA ILE A 51 3.37 -5.63 -7.07
C ILE A 51 3.91 -4.28 -6.58
N SER A 52 4.07 -3.33 -7.50
CA SER A 52 4.45 -1.96 -7.17
C SER A 52 3.34 -1.27 -6.38
N ALA A 53 3.72 -0.63 -5.28
CA ALA A 53 2.83 0.03 -4.35
C ALA A 53 3.41 1.36 -3.87
N MET A 54 2.56 2.15 -3.24
CA MET A 54 2.93 3.26 -2.37
C MET A 54 2.25 3.06 -1.02
N THR A 55 2.91 3.44 0.05
CA THR A 55 2.23 3.61 1.32
C THR A 55 1.25 4.78 1.23
N ARG A 56 0.16 4.71 1.99
CA ARG A 56 -0.76 5.83 2.22
C ARG A 56 -0.66 6.33 3.66
N GLU A 57 -0.68 5.38 4.58
CA GLU A 57 -0.65 5.63 6.01
C GLU A 57 0.04 4.48 6.72
N ILE A 58 0.71 4.76 7.82
CA ILE A 58 1.34 3.76 8.68
C ILE A 58 1.05 4.07 10.14
N SER A 59 0.87 3.02 10.94
CA SER A 59 0.68 3.11 12.39
C SER A 59 1.57 2.09 13.09
N ARG A 60 1.49 2.01 14.42
CA ARG A 60 2.17 0.94 15.16
C ARG A 60 1.70 -0.48 14.76
N PHE A 61 0.45 -0.62 14.32
CA PHE A 61 -0.19 -1.94 14.17
C PHE A 61 -0.44 -2.34 12.71
N GLY A 62 -0.38 -1.40 11.78
CA GLY A 62 -0.70 -1.68 10.39
C GLY A 62 -0.31 -0.59 9.43
N ILE A 63 -0.55 -0.89 8.17
CA ILE A 63 -0.15 -0.11 7.00
C ILE A 63 -1.30 -0.05 6.00
N GLY A 64 -1.51 1.12 5.41
CA GLY A 64 -2.37 1.35 4.26
C GLY A 64 -1.52 1.46 2.99
N LEU A 65 -1.96 0.80 1.93
CA LEU A 65 -1.23 0.70 0.67
C LEU A 65 -2.12 1.12 -0.50
N LEU A 66 -1.51 1.72 -1.51
CA LEU A 66 -2.06 1.95 -2.84
C LEU A 66 -1.22 1.17 -3.84
N HIS A 67 -1.82 0.32 -4.67
CA HIS A 67 -1.06 -0.58 -5.54
C HIS A 67 -1.76 -0.94 -6.85
N ARG A 68 -0.97 -1.43 -7.80
CA ARG A 68 -1.40 -1.78 -9.17
C ARG A 68 -1.73 -3.26 -9.29
N GLY A 69 -3.00 -3.57 -9.14
CA GLY A 69 -3.54 -4.93 -9.21
C GLY A 69 -4.05 -5.41 -7.87
N SER A 70 -5.13 -6.18 -7.91
CA SER A 70 -5.77 -6.69 -6.70
C SER A 70 -4.84 -7.61 -5.92
N VAL A 71 -4.84 -7.48 -4.60
CA VAL A 71 -4.14 -8.38 -3.69
C VAL A 71 -5.20 -9.14 -2.90
N SER A 72 -5.11 -10.46 -2.88
CA SER A 72 -5.96 -11.29 -2.03
C SER A 72 -5.61 -11.09 -0.56
N ALA A 73 -6.61 -11.17 0.32
CA ALA A 73 -6.37 -11.23 1.75
C ALA A 73 -5.43 -12.39 2.08
N GLY A 74 -4.46 -12.15 2.97
CA GLY A 74 -3.40 -13.11 3.27
C GLY A 74 -2.06 -12.47 3.58
N GLU A 75 -1.10 -13.31 3.94
CA GLU A 75 0.24 -12.85 4.30
C GLU A 75 1.04 -12.44 3.06
N VAL A 76 1.62 -11.26 3.14
CA VAL A 76 2.52 -10.69 2.14
C VAL A 76 3.74 -10.09 2.84
N THR A 77 4.81 -9.93 2.08
CA THR A 77 5.96 -9.14 2.51
C THR A 77 5.90 -7.78 1.84
N VAL A 78 5.87 -6.71 2.62
CA VAL A 78 5.92 -5.33 2.13
C VAL A 78 7.33 -4.80 2.32
N ARG A 79 8.00 -4.47 1.22
CA ARG A 79 9.30 -3.82 1.23
C ARG A 79 9.11 -2.34 0.93
N MET A 80 9.55 -1.47 1.82
CA MET A 80 9.53 -0.02 1.65
C MET A 80 10.95 0.47 1.41
N ALA A 81 11.12 1.26 0.35
CA ALA A 81 12.40 1.88 0.04
C ALA A 81 12.37 3.34 0.49
N SER A 82 13.22 3.70 1.46
CA SER A 82 13.56 5.10 1.72
C SER A 82 14.88 5.44 1.04
N GLU A 83 15.22 6.73 0.97
CA GLU A 83 16.50 7.19 0.40
C GLU A 83 17.72 6.60 1.11
N THR A 84 17.59 6.20 2.38
CA THR A 84 18.72 5.78 3.22
C THR A 84 18.65 4.32 3.64
N ARG A 85 17.46 3.71 3.64
CA ARG A 85 17.23 2.37 4.18
C ARG A 85 16.08 1.67 3.48
N GLU A 86 16.19 0.36 3.39
CA GLU A 86 15.08 -0.50 3.03
C GLU A 86 14.54 -1.20 4.28
N PHE A 87 13.22 -1.23 4.40
CA PHE A 87 12.54 -1.94 5.48
C PHE A 87 11.64 -3.01 4.88
N SER A 88 11.63 -4.21 5.46
CA SER A 88 10.75 -5.30 5.04
C SER A 88 9.87 -5.73 6.21
N TYR A 89 8.56 -5.76 6.00
CA TYR A 89 7.57 -6.12 7.01
C TYR A 89 6.72 -7.28 6.52
N ARG A 90 6.41 -8.22 7.43
CA ARG A 90 5.35 -9.19 7.22
C ARG A 90 4.01 -8.54 7.54
N VAL A 91 3.09 -8.58 6.59
CA VAL A 91 1.79 -7.92 6.69
C VAL A 91 0.71 -8.92 6.34
N LEU A 92 -0.33 -9.01 7.16
CA LEU A 92 -1.56 -9.69 6.80
C LEU A 92 -2.48 -8.66 6.14
N ILE A 93 -2.74 -8.80 4.84
CA ILE A 93 -3.75 -7.99 4.15
C ILE A 93 -5.14 -8.46 4.59
N GLU A 94 -5.93 -7.53 5.13
CA GLU A 94 -7.27 -7.81 5.68
C GLU A 94 -8.37 -7.43 4.70
N TRP A 95 -8.14 -6.40 3.89
CA TRP A 95 -9.07 -5.96 2.85
C TRP A 95 -8.31 -5.31 1.70
N CYS A 96 -8.90 -5.38 0.50
CA CYS A 96 -8.42 -4.77 -0.72
C CYS A 96 -9.63 -4.34 -1.55
N GLN A 97 -9.68 -3.08 -1.96
CA GLN A 97 -10.80 -2.49 -2.70
C GLN A 97 -10.29 -1.73 -3.91
N PRO A 98 -10.97 -1.79 -5.07
CA PRO A 98 -10.62 -0.98 -6.23
C PRO A 98 -10.81 0.51 -5.93
N CYS A 99 -9.95 1.34 -6.52
CA CYS A 99 -10.05 2.80 -6.49
C CYS A 99 -9.83 3.38 -7.90
N GLU A 100 -9.56 4.68 -7.97
CA GLU A 100 -9.34 5.41 -9.23
C GLU A 100 -8.27 4.76 -10.12
N ASN A 101 -8.44 4.92 -11.44
CA ASN A 101 -7.46 4.54 -12.48
C ASN A 101 -7.00 3.07 -12.44
N GLY A 102 -7.89 2.15 -12.07
CA GLY A 102 -7.60 0.71 -12.05
C GLY A 102 -6.62 0.30 -10.93
N MET A 103 -6.42 1.17 -9.95
CA MET A 103 -5.61 0.88 -8.76
C MET A 103 -6.46 0.33 -7.63
N PHE A 104 -5.79 -0.10 -6.57
CA PHE A 104 -6.41 -0.72 -5.42
C PHE A 104 -5.84 -0.12 -4.14
N ILE A 105 -6.71 0.10 -3.16
CA ILE A 105 -6.33 0.43 -1.80
C ILE A 105 -6.50 -0.82 -0.95
N SER A 106 -5.49 -1.13 -0.15
CA SER A 106 -5.56 -2.21 0.83
C SER A 106 -5.10 -1.75 2.20
N GLY A 107 -5.62 -2.44 3.22
CA GLY A 107 -5.19 -2.30 4.59
C GLY A 107 -4.69 -3.64 5.11
N GLY A 108 -3.56 -3.59 5.81
CA GLY A 108 -3.02 -4.77 6.45
C GLY A 108 -2.43 -4.47 7.82
N ARG A 109 -2.38 -5.50 8.66
CA ARG A 109 -1.77 -5.43 9.98
C ARG A 109 -0.38 -6.06 9.97
N PHE A 110 0.53 -5.49 10.74
CA PHE A 110 1.86 -6.07 10.93
C PHE A 110 1.75 -7.40 11.69
N ILE A 111 2.51 -8.39 11.24
CA ILE A 111 2.64 -9.68 11.91
C ILE A 111 3.93 -9.61 12.73
N ASN A 112 3.80 -9.65 14.05
CA ASN A 112 4.95 -9.78 14.93
C ASN A 112 5.39 -11.24 14.93
N ASP A 113 6.68 -11.52 14.71
CA ASP A 113 7.29 -12.85 14.85
C ASP A 113 7.36 -13.34 16.33
N SER A 114 6.62 -12.70 17.23
CA SER A 114 6.66 -12.93 18.68
C SER A 114 5.71 -14.04 19.16
N GLN A 115 5.04 -14.76 18.27
CA GLN A 115 4.24 -15.93 18.65
C GLN A 115 4.90 -17.20 18.13
N LYS A 116 5.79 -17.73 18.96
CA LYS A 116 6.13 -19.16 19.02
C LYS A 116 5.64 -19.70 20.37
#